data_AF-A0A368TSA3-F1
#
_entry.id   AF-A0A368TSA3-F1
#
_cell.length_a   1.000
_cell.length_b   1.000
_cell.length_c   1.000
_cell.angle_alpha   90.00
_cell.angle_beta   90.00
_cell.angle_gamma   90.00
#
_symmetry.space_group_name_H-M   'P 1'
#
loop_
_entity.id
_entity.type
_entity.pdbx_description
1 polymer ?
#
loop_
_entity_poly.entity_id
_entity_poly.type
_entity_poly.pdbx_seq_one_letter_code
_entity_poly.pdbx_strand_id
1 'polypeptide(L)' 'MSQDRTGRPRGSRNIKPSKAAVASYYRLLQDKADTGDTAVAGWLLLLNEQRQDSDRSSPA' A
#
# COMPACT_ATOMS: atom_id res chain seq x y z
N MET A 1 17.40 -8.25 -42.14
CA MET A 1 16.78 -7.16 -41.35
C MET A 1 15.73 -7.77 -40.44
N SER A 2 16.10 -8.09 -39.20
CA SER A 2 15.17 -8.65 -38.22
C SER A 2 14.51 -7.51 -37.45
N GLN A 3 13.19 -7.37 -37.61
CA GLN A 3 12.40 -6.38 -36.89
C GLN A 3 12.37 -6.73 -35.39
N ASP A 4 13.01 -5.89 -34.58
CA ASP A 4 12.92 -5.93 -33.13
C ASP A 4 11.46 -5.66 -32.73
N ARG A 5 10.74 -6.71 -32.33
CA ARG A 5 9.41 -6.57 -31.75
C ARG A 5 9.60 -5.95 -30.37
N THR A 6 9.50 -4.63 -30.26
CA THR A 6 9.38 -3.92 -28.97
C THR A 6 8.08 -4.34 -28.29
N GLY A 7 8.11 -5.51 -27.65
CA GLY A 7 7.00 -6.09 -26.92
C GLY A 7 6.70 -5.29 -25.65
N ARG A 8 5.44 -5.31 -25.22
CA ARG A 8 4.95 -4.68 -23.99
C ARG A 8 5.88 -5.02 -22.81
N PRO A 9 6.30 -4.04 -22.00
CA PRO A 9 7.13 -4.33 -20.83
C PRO A 9 6.45 -5.38 -19.96
N ARG A 10 7.20 -6.41 -19.56
CA ARG A 10 6.67 -7.45 -18.67
C ARG A 10 6.23 -6.75 -17.38
N GLY A 11 4.96 -6.89 -17.03
CA GLY A 11 4.42 -6.35 -15.78
C GLY A 11 5.20 -6.89 -14.58
N SER A 12 5.18 -6.15 -13.47
CA SER A 12 5.77 -6.62 -12.22
C SER A 12 5.09 -7.91 -11.75
N ARG A 13 5.87 -8.84 -11.20
CA ARG A 13 5.30 -10.04 -10.56
C ARG A 13 4.41 -9.60 -9.39
N ASN A 14 3.23 -10.20 -9.27
CA ASN A 14 2.34 -10.02 -8.12
C ASN A 14 2.93 -10.75 -6.91
N ILE A 15 3.88 -10.11 -6.23
CA ILE A 15 4.56 -10.65 -5.05
C ILE A 15 4.04 -9.89 -3.84
N LYS A 16 3.85 -10.61 -2.73
CA LYS A 16 3.54 -9.97 -1.45
C LYS A 16 4.58 -8.88 -1.14
N PRO A 17 4.16 -7.65 -0.79
CA PRO A 17 5.09 -6.57 -0.51
C PRO A 17 5.95 -6.91 0.71
N SER A 18 7.19 -6.44 0.72
CA SER A 18 8.06 -6.54 1.90
C SER A 18 7.53 -5.66 3.03
N LYS A 19 7.90 -5.99 4.28
CA LYS A 19 7.55 -5.16 5.45
C LYS A 19 8.03 -3.70 5.27
N ALA A 20 9.20 -3.51 4.68
CA ALA A 20 9.73 -2.18 4.37
C ALA A 20 8.88 -1.43 3.33
N ALA A 21 8.43 -2.11 2.27
CA ALA A 21 7.56 -1.52 1.26
C ALA A 21 6.21 -1.09 1.86
N VAL A 22 5.62 -1.93 2.72
CA VAL A 22 4.39 -1.59 3.44
C VAL A 22 4.61 -0.38 4.34
N ALA A 23 5.69 -0.34 5.13
CA ALA A 23 5.99 0.79 6.01
C ALA A 23 6.20 2.11 5.23
N SER A 24 6.93 2.06 4.12
CA SER A 24 7.12 3.23 3.24
C SER A 24 5.80 3.73 2.66
N TYR A 25 4.89 2.82 2.32
CA TYR A 25 3.57 3.17 1.81
C TYR A 25 2.73 3.89 2.87
N TYR A 26 2.69 3.39 4.11
CA TYR A 26 1.99 4.08 5.20
C TYR A 26 2.55 5.48 5.48
N ARG A 27 3.87 5.66 5.41
CA ARG A 27 4.49 6.99 5.56
C ARG A 27 4.04 7.97 4.47
N LEU A 28 3.95 7.50 3.23
CA LEU A 28 3.45 8.31 2.12
C LEU A 28 2.01 8.76 2.36
N LEU A 29 1.15 7.85 2.84
CA LEU A 29 -0.24 8.19 3.16
C LEU A 29 -0.31 9.20 4.31
N GLN A 30 0.52 9.03 5.34
CA GLN A 30 0.57 9.97 6.46
C GLN A 30 0.98 11.37 6.01
N ASP A 31 2.05 11.50 5.22
CA ASP A 31 2.47 12.78 4.66
C ASP A 31 1.34 13.47 3.86
N LYS A 32 0.61 12.70 3.05
CA LYS A 32 -0.54 13.23 2.30
C LYS A 32 -1.66 13.72 3.22
N ALA A 33 -2.01 12.94 4.24
CA ALA A 33 -2.99 13.36 5.24
C ALA A 33 -2.56 14.63 5.97
N ASP A 34 -1.28 14.72 6.36
CA ASP A 34 -0.70 15.88 7.05
C ASP A 34 -0.70 17.13 6.15
N THR A 35 -0.60 16.98 4.83
CA THR A 35 -0.76 18.08 3.86
C THR A 35 -2.22 18.50 3.63
N GLY A 36 -3.18 17.86 4.28
CA GLY A 36 -4.60 18.20 4.21
C GLY A 36 -5.43 17.34 3.25
N ASP A 37 -4.89 16.23 2.74
CA ASP A 37 -5.67 15.26 1.96
C ASP A 37 -6.60 14.47 2.90
N THR A 38 -7.83 14.96 3.03
CA THR A 38 -8.85 14.41 3.94
C THR A 38 -9.33 13.03 3.52
N ALA A 39 -9.26 12.68 2.23
CA ALA A 39 -9.63 11.35 1.76
C ALA A 39 -8.61 10.33 2.28
N VAL A 40 -7.31 10.62 2.16
CA VAL A 40 -6.24 9.76 2.69
C VAL A 40 -6.32 9.65 4.21
N ALA A 41 -6.61 10.76 4.91
CA ALA A 41 -6.81 10.75 6.36
C ALA A 41 -7.95 9.80 6.78
N GLY A 42 -9.08 9.84 6.06
CA GLY A 42 -10.21 8.92 6.30
C GLY A 42 -9.84 7.45 6.11
N TRP A 43 -9.08 7.13 5.05
CA TRP A 43 -8.59 5.77 4.83
C TRP A 43 -7.65 5.28 5.92
N LEU A 44 -6.76 6.15 6.44
CA LEU A 44 -5.87 5.81 7.54
C LEU A 44 -6.63 5.49 8.84
N LEU A 45 -7.71 6.22 9.13
CA LEU A 45 -8.57 5.94 10.28
C LEU A 45 -9.22 4.55 10.16
N LEU A 46 -9.83 4.26 9.01
CA LEU A 46 -10.45 2.95 8.77
C LEU A 46 -9.44 1.80 8.92
N LEU A 47 -8.24 1.96 8.35
CA LEU A 47 -7.18 0.95 8.46
C LEU A 47 -6.73 0.75 9.91
N ASN A 48 -6.71 1.81 10.71
CA ASN A 48 -6.36 1.73 12.11
C ASN A 48 -7.43 0.98 12.93
N GLU A 49 -8.71 1.28 12.69
CA GLU A 49 -9.84 0.58 13.33
C GLU A 49 -9.81 -0.92 13.03
N GLN A 50 -9.64 -1.30 11.76
CA GLN A 50 -9.57 -2.70 11.34
C GLN A 50 -8.42 -3.47 12.00
N ARG A 51 -7.27 -2.81 12.21
CA ARG A 51 -6.14 -3.42 12.93
C ARG A 51 -6.48 -3.68 14.40
N GLN A 52 -7.12 -2.72 15.07
CA GLN A 52 -7.51 -2.86 16.47
C GLN A 52 -8.53 -3.99 16.66
N ASP A 53 -9.48 -4.11 15.74
CA ASP A 53 -10.44 -5.23 15.77
C ASP A 53 -9.75 -6.58 15.56
N SER A 54 -8.79 -6.66 14.63
CA SER A 54 -8.02 -7.88 14.37
C SER A 54 -7.21 -8.33 15.59
N ASP A 55 -6.59 -7.38 16.29
CA ASP A 55 -5.81 -7.63 17.51
C ASP A 55 -6.73 -8.04 18.68
N ARG A 56 -7.94 -7.48 18.77
CA ARG A 56 -8.93 -7.80 19.80
C ARG A 56 -9.61 -9.15 19.56
N SER A 57 -9.81 -9.55 18.31
CA SER A 57 -10.49 -10.80 17.93
C SER A 57 -9.57 -12.02 17.89
N SER A 58 -8.26 -11.86 18.13
CA SER A 58 -7.32 -12.97 18.25
C SER A 58 -7.08 -13.31 19.74
N PRO A 59 -7.81 -14.28 20.34
CA PRO A 59 -7.45 -14.78 21.65
C PRO A 59 -6.11 -15.53 21.57
N ALA A 60 -5.24 -15.31 22.55
CA ALA A 60 -3.99 -16.03 22.74
C ALA A 60 -4.21 -17.53 23.00
#